data_AF-A0A832SUH3-F1
#
_entry.id   AF-A0A832SUH3-F1
#
_cell.length_a   1.000
_cell.length_b   1.000
_cell.length_c   1.000
_cell.angle_alpha   90.00
_cell.angle_beta   90.00
_cell.angle_gamma   90.00
#
_symmetry.space_group_name_H-M   'P 1'
#
loop_
_entity.id
_entity.type
_entity.pdbx_description
1 polymer ?
#
loop_
_entity_poly.entity_id
_entity_poly.type
_entity_poly.pdbx_seq_one_letter_code
_entity_poly.pdbx_strand_id
1 'polypeptide(L)' 'LKEFANMFKLSTAVSVVRLYDYEIQNLASISYAVENNISTETTMTKIIAPVQ' A
#
# COMPACT_ATOMS: atom_id res chain seq x y z
N LEU A 1 -9.01 -26.51 -5.67
CA LEU A 1 -10.28 -25.84 -6.05
C LEU A 1 -10.66 -24.69 -5.11
N LYS A 2 -10.68 -24.88 -3.79
CA LYS A 2 -11.12 -23.85 -2.82
C LYS A 2 -10.27 -22.56 -2.86
N GLU A 3 -8.94 -22.67 -2.87
CA GLU A 3 -8.06 -21.49 -3.00
C GLU A 3 -8.18 -20.80 -4.36
N PHE A 4 -8.27 -21.57 -5.45
CA PHE A 4 -8.54 -21.02 -6.77
C PHE A 4 -9.87 -20.25 -6.81
N ALA A 5 -10.94 -20.80 -6.23
CA ALA A 5 -12.22 -20.10 -6.10
C ALA A 5 -12.13 -18.85 -5.18
N ASN A 6 -11.27 -18.88 -4.16
CA ASN A 6 -11.01 -17.72 -3.31
C ASN A 6 -10.34 -16.57 -4.07
N MET A 7 -9.51 -16.85 -5.08
CA MET A 7 -8.89 -15.81 -5.91
C MET A 7 -9.92 -14.96 -6.67
N PHE A 8 -11.09 -15.52 -7.02
CA PHE A 8 -12.16 -14.83 -7.74
C PHE A 8 -13.26 -14.25 -6.83
N LYS A 9 -13.10 -14.33 -5.51
CA LYS A 9 -14.05 -13.69 -4.59
C LYS A 9 -13.97 -12.17 -4.74
N LEU A 10 -15.14 -11.52 -4.68
CA LEU A 10 -15.23 -10.06 -4.66
C LEU A 10 -14.39 -9.46 -3.52
N SER A 11 -14.32 -10.12 -2.36
CA SER A 11 -13.47 -9.70 -1.24
C SER A 11 -12.00 -9.61 -1.63
N THR A 12 -11.51 -10.56 -2.45
CA THR A 12 -10.12 -10.59 -2.91
C THR A 12 -9.86 -9.44 -3.87
N ALA A 13 -10.76 -9.18 -4.81
CA ALA A 13 -10.65 -8.04 -5.71
C ALA A 13 -10.64 -6.70 -4.94
N VAL A 14 -11.54 -6.54 -3.97
CA VAL A 14 -11.60 -5.34 -3.10
C VAL A 14 -10.31 -5.19 -2.29
N SER A 15 -9.77 -6.27 -1.74
CA SER A 15 -8.50 -6.23 -1.00
C SER A 15 -7.34 -5.81 -1.90
N VAL A 16 -7.26 -6.32 -3.13
CA VAL A 16 -6.21 -5.94 -4.09
C VAL A 16 -6.29 -4.46 -4.45
N VAL A 17 -7.49 -3.93 -4.73
CA VAL A 17 -7.66 -2.49 -5.00
C VAL A 17 -7.17 -1.63 -3.83
N ARG A 18 -7.51 -2.00 -2.59
CA ARG A 18 -7.03 -1.28 -1.40
C ARG A 18 -5.52 -1.34 -1.23
N LEU A 19 -4.90 -2.48 -1.53
CA LEU A 19 -3.44 -2.61 -1.50
C LEU A 19 -2.78 -1.68 -2.52
N TYR A 20 -3.35 -1.57 -3.73
CA TYR A 20 -2.88 -0.60 -4.72
C TYR A 20 -3.03 0.85 -4.25
N ASP A 21 -4.14 1.20 -3.61
CA ASP A 21 -4.33 2.56 -3.07
C ASP A 21 -3.24 2.90 -2.04
N TYR A 22 -2.89 1.97 -1.15
CA TYR A 22 -1.79 2.15 -0.20
C TYR A 22 -0.42 2.26 -0.88
N GLU A 23 -0.16 1.45 -1.91
CA GLU A 23 1.09 1.49 -2.66
C GLU A 23 1.28 2.83 -3.37
N ILE A 24 0.25 3.34 -4.03
CA ILE A 24 0.26 4.65 -4.68
C ILE A 24 0.53 5.77 -3.66
N GLN A 25 -0.16 5.75 -2.51
CA GLN A 25 0.03 6.77 -1.46
C GLN A 25 1.43 6.73 -0.85
N ASN A 26 1.97 5.54 -0.60
CA ASN A 26 3.31 5.36 -0.05
C ASN A 26 4.37 5.87 -1.03
N LEU A 27 4.27 5.51 -2.32
CA LEU A 27 5.18 6.00 -3.35
C LEU A 27 5.14 7.52 -3.47
N ALA A 28 3.95 8.12 -3.52
CA ALA A 28 3.80 9.57 -3.57
C ALA A 28 4.43 10.26 -2.35
N SER A 29 4.23 9.71 -1.15
CA SER A 29 4.78 10.25 0.10
C SER A 29 6.32 10.16 0.13
N ILE A 30 6.89 9.06 -0.35
CA ILE A 30 8.34 8.89 -0.46
C ILE A 30 8.91 9.88 -1.48
N SER A 31 8.32 9.98 -2.68
CA SER A 31 8.76 10.92 -3.72
C SER A 31 8.76 12.35 -3.20
N TYR A 32 7.68 12.78 -2.56
CA TYR A 32 7.58 14.11 -1.95
C TYR A 32 8.66 14.33 -0.89
N ALA A 33 8.91 13.34 -0.03
CA ALA A 33 9.94 13.43 1.00
C ALA A 33 11.35 13.57 0.42
N VAL A 34 11.65 12.84 -0.65
CA VAL A 34 12.94 12.93 -1.37
C VAL A 34 13.11 14.32 -1.98
N GLU A 35 12.09 14.84 -2.66
CA GLU A 35 12.13 16.17 -3.29
C GLU A 35 12.35 17.30 -2.26
N ASN A 36 11.87 17.12 -1.04
CA ASN A 36 11.94 18.12 0.02
C ASN A 36 13.04 17.85 1.06
N ASN A 37 13.94 16.89 0.81
CA ASN A 37 15.02 16.50 1.74
C ASN A 37 14.53 16.16 3.16
N ILE A 38 13.33 15.58 3.28
CA ILE A 38 12.79 15.10 4.55
C ILE A 38 13.55 13.83 4.95
N SER A 39 13.89 13.72 6.24
CA SER A 39 14.65 12.56 6.72
C SER A 39 13.89 11.25 6.53
N THR A 40 14.60 10.20 6.15
CA THR A 40 14.03 8.86 5.95
C THR A 40 13.29 8.38 7.19
N GLU A 41 13.83 8.62 8.38
CA GLU A 41 13.17 8.28 9.65
C GLU A 41 11.76 8.89 9.73
N THR A 42 11.63 10.20 9.45
CA THR A 42 10.34 10.90 9.44
C THR A 42 9.41 10.33 8.37
N THR A 43 9.91 10.11 7.16
CA THR A 43 9.14 9.56 6.03
C THR A 43 8.58 8.17 6.34
N MET A 44 9.40 7.29 6.92
CA MET A 44 9.00 5.92 7.24
C MET A 44 7.93 5.84 8.33
N THR A 45 7.82 6.83 9.23
CA THR A 45 6.71 6.89 10.20
C THR A 45 5.34 7.10 9.55
N LYS A 46 5.30 7.55 8.29
CA LYS A 46 4.08 7.89 7.56
C LYS A 46 3.68 6.85 6.52
N ILE A 47 4.49 5.81 6.31
CA ILE A 47 4.17 4.72 5.40
C ILE A 47 3.01 3.90 5.95
N ILE A 48 2.00 3.69 5.12
CA ILE A 48 0.85 2.86 5.42
C ILE A 48 1.24 1.40 5.19
N ALA A 49 1.35 0.64 6.27
CA ALA A 49 1.53 -0.81 6.20
C ALA A 49 0.17 -1.51 6.17
N PRO A 50 0.03 -2.65 5.47
CA PRO A 50 -1.16 -3.49 5.56
C PRO A 50 -1.41 -3.86 7.03
N VAL A 51 -2.64 -3.65 7.51
CA VAL A 51 -3.07 -4.15 8.82
C VAL A 51 -2.99 -5.68 8.77
N GLN A 52 -2.17 -6.26 9.65
CA GLN A 52 -2.09 -7.71 9.85
C GLN A 52 -3.38 -8.25 10.46
#